data_AF-A0A6G1LN58-F1
#
_entry.id   AF-A0A6G1LN58-F1
#
_cell.length_a   1.000
_cell.length_b   1.000
_cell.length_c   1.000
_cell.angle_alpha   90.00
_cell.angle_beta   90.00
_cell.angle_gamma   90.00
#
_symmetry.space_group_name_H-M   'P 1'
#
loop_
_entity.id
_entity.type
_entity.pdbx_description
1 polymer ?
#
loop_
_entity_poly.entity_id
_entity_poly.type
_entity_poly.pdbx_seq_one_letter_code
_entity_poly.pdbx_strand_id
1 'polypeptide(L)'
;MSGDGEDGDDGGGKKKGGGPGEGPRTANEQKELAIKKPDVQIAPDAKITLLGRVENIVENMLLIKGATPGEYQVLESGSVLCNEKREVFGVVGDTLGRVQEPLYSVLFNNAQE
;
A
#
# COMPACT_ATOMS: atom_id res chain seq x y z
N MET A 1 12.52 4.73 72.15
CA MET A 1 13.17 3.55 71.57
C MET A 1 13.31 3.80 70.08
N SER A 2 14.55 3.73 69.58
CA SER A 2 14.95 3.84 68.17
C SER A 2 14.74 2.50 67.42
N GLY A 3 14.85 2.55 66.08
CA GLY A 3 14.97 1.39 65.17
C GLY A 3 13.82 1.38 64.14
N ASP A 4 13.92 1.95 62.94
CA ASP A 4 14.81 1.69 61.77
C ASP A 4 14.39 0.44 60.95
N GLY A 5 14.33 0.61 59.63
CA GLY A 5 13.81 -0.35 58.66
C GLY A 5 13.45 0.30 57.32
N GLU A 6 14.48 0.73 56.58
CA GLU A 6 14.42 1.12 55.16
C GLU A 6 13.89 -0.01 54.26
N ASP A 7 13.05 0.33 53.28
CA ASP A 7 12.77 -0.57 52.14
C ASP A 7 12.54 0.25 50.84
N GLY A 8 13.54 0.20 49.96
CA GLY A 8 13.36 0.11 48.51
C GLY A 8 13.09 1.37 47.68
N ASP A 9 14.14 2.16 47.42
CA ASP A 9 14.29 2.91 46.17
C ASP A 9 14.59 1.93 45.02
N ASP A 10 13.79 1.95 43.94
CA ASP A 10 14.25 1.97 42.53
C ASP A 10 13.09 1.62 41.57
N GLY A 11 12.98 2.35 40.45
CA GLY A 11 12.16 1.89 39.32
C GLY A 11 11.32 2.95 38.62
N GLY A 12 11.93 4.08 38.25
CA GLY A 12 11.33 5.09 37.39
C GLY A 12 10.80 4.53 36.06
N GLY A 13 9.47 4.56 35.89
CA GLY A 13 8.80 4.33 34.62
C GLY A 13 8.16 5.61 34.10
N LYS A 14 8.97 6.49 33.48
CA LYS A 14 8.49 7.62 32.66
C LYS A 14 7.41 7.11 31.69
N LYS A 15 6.14 7.45 31.91
CA LYS A 15 5.10 7.40 30.87
C LYS A 15 5.52 8.39 29.77
N LYS A 16 6.36 7.93 28.84
CA LYS A 16 6.70 8.68 27.62
C LYS A 16 5.40 8.85 26.83
N GLY A 17 5.07 10.12 26.60
CA GLY A 17 3.83 10.54 25.97
C GLY A 17 3.65 9.93 24.58
N GLY A 18 2.44 9.45 24.33
CA GLY A 18 1.89 9.46 22.98
C GLY A 18 1.54 10.91 22.65
N GLY A 19 2.13 11.43 21.57
CA GLY A 19 1.74 12.72 21.03
C GLY A 19 0.27 12.72 20.60
N PRO A 20 -0.35 13.89 20.44
CA PRO A 20 -1.75 14.01 20.03
C PRO A 20 -1.91 13.44 18.62
N GLY A 21 -2.46 12.23 18.48
CA GLY A 21 -2.76 11.62 17.18
C GLY A 21 -2.84 10.10 17.16
N GLU A 22 -2.23 9.39 18.11
CA GLU A 22 -2.23 7.92 18.10
C GLU A 22 -3.15 7.35 19.18
N GLY A 23 -4.30 6.82 18.73
CA GLY A 23 -5.21 6.03 19.56
C GLY A 23 -4.60 4.70 20.04
N PRO A 24 -5.34 3.92 20.84
CA PRO A 24 -4.84 2.65 21.37
C PRO A 24 -4.50 1.66 20.24
N ARG A 25 -3.22 1.26 20.15
CA ARG A 25 -2.71 0.26 19.20
C ARG A 25 -2.79 -1.15 19.80
N THR A 26 -3.04 -2.17 18.98
CA THR A 26 -3.02 -3.58 19.44
C THR A 26 -1.64 -4.21 19.28
N ALA A 27 -1.33 -5.23 20.09
CA ALA A 27 -0.01 -5.88 20.09
C ALA A 27 0.39 -6.52 18.74
N ASN A 28 -0.56 -6.74 17.84
CA ASN A 28 -0.35 -7.33 16.51
C ASN A 28 -0.66 -6.36 15.36
N GLU A 29 -0.77 -5.05 15.65
CA GLU A 29 -1.03 -4.07 14.61
C GLU A 29 0.21 -3.89 13.72
N GLN A 30 0.17 -4.44 12.51
CA GLN A 30 1.18 -4.16 11.51
C GLN A 30 0.93 -2.75 10.97
N LYS A 31 1.95 -1.88 11.05
CA LYS A 31 1.91 -0.55 10.40
C LYS A 31 1.60 -0.74 8.92
N GLU A 32 0.70 0.11 8.39
CA GLU A 32 0.43 0.20 6.96
C GLU A 32 1.75 0.22 6.19
N LEU A 33 1.96 -0.83 5.38
CA LEU A 33 3.14 -0.96 4.56
C LEU A 33 3.10 0.16 3.53
N ALA A 34 4.04 1.09 3.62
CA ALA A 34 4.27 2.07 2.57
C ALA A 34 4.62 1.32 1.28
N ILE A 35 3.69 1.32 0.33
CA ILE A 35 3.79 0.77 -1.01
C ILE A 35 4.78 1.65 -1.77
N LYS A 36 6.07 1.33 -1.67
CA LYS A 36 7.09 2.05 -2.42
C LYS A 36 6.78 1.93 -3.91
N LYS A 37 6.59 3.07 -4.59
CA LYS A 37 6.51 3.13 -6.05
C LYS A 37 7.74 2.38 -6.60
N PRO A 38 7.56 1.37 -7.46
CA PRO A 38 8.68 0.77 -8.14
C PRO A 38 9.29 1.83 -9.05
N ASP A 39 10.49 2.28 -8.71
CA ASP A 39 11.29 3.17 -9.54
C ASP A 39 11.89 2.36 -10.69
N VAL A 40 11.02 1.89 -11.58
CA VAL A 40 11.37 1.06 -12.74
C VAL A 40 11.29 1.94 -13.97
N GLN A 41 12.44 2.23 -14.57
CA GLN A 41 12.49 2.91 -15.86
C GLN A 41 12.17 1.89 -16.95
N ILE A 42 11.05 2.09 -17.64
CA ILE A 42 10.67 1.24 -18.76
C ILE A 42 11.65 1.46 -19.90
N ALA A 43 12.32 0.38 -20.31
CA ALA A 43 13.23 0.42 -21.45
C ALA A 43 12.48 0.90 -22.70
N PRO A 44 13.09 1.75 -23.56
CA PRO A 44 12.39 2.35 -24.69
C PRO A 44 11.91 1.36 -25.77
N ASP A 45 12.39 0.11 -25.72
CA ASP A 45 12.01 -1.01 -26.59
C ASP A 45 10.86 -1.87 -26.00
N ALA A 46 10.38 -1.55 -24.80
CA ALA A 46 9.31 -2.31 -24.18
C ALA A 46 7.98 -2.10 -24.90
N LYS A 47 7.30 -3.21 -25.22
CA LYS A 47 5.95 -3.20 -25.79
C LYS A 47 4.95 -2.77 -24.71
N ILE A 48 4.36 -1.59 -24.87
CA ILE A 48 3.25 -1.13 -24.03
C ILE A 48 1.95 -1.65 -24.64
N THR A 49 1.16 -2.32 -23.81
CA THR A 49 -0.18 -2.78 -24.18
C THR A 49 -1.21 -1.98 -23.42
N LEU A 50 -2.30 -1.61 -24.08
CA LEU A 50 -3.43 -0.96 -23.42
C LEU A 50 -4.05 -1.91 -22.41
N LEU A 51 -3.89 -1.61 -21.12
CA LEU A 51 -4.48 -2.39 -20.04
C LEU A 51 -5.99 -2.15 -19.95
N GLY A 52 -6.41 -0.88 -19.98
CA GLY A 52 -7.81 -0.53 -19.80
C GLY A 52 -8.04 0.92 -19.40
N ARG A 53 -9.20 1.20 -18.80
CA ARG A 53 -9.60 2.54 -18.34
C ARG A 53 -9.81 2.55 -16.83
N VAL A 54 -9.41 3.64 -16.18
CA VAL A 54 -9.73 3.88 -14.77
C VAL A 54 -11.25 3.93 -14.60
N GLU A 55 -11.77 3.01 -13.79
CA GLU A 55 -13.19 2.90 -13.51
C GLU A 55 -13.55 3.70 -12.26
N ASN A 56 -12.80 3.50 -11.17
CA ASN A 56 -13.04 4.15 -9.88
C ASN A 56 -11.75 4.39 -9.11
N ILE A 57 -11.79 5.38 -8.21
CA ILE A 57 -10.72 5.66 -7.25
C ILE A 57 -11.37 5.66 -5.87
N VAL A 58 -10.89 4.80 -4.98
CA VAL A 58 -11.41 4.61 -3.63
C VAL A 58 -10.25 4.82 -2.67
N GLU A 59 -10.27 5.93 -1.93
CA GLU A 59 -9.18 6.33 -1.02
C GLU A 59 -7.83 6.36 -1.75
N ASN A 60 -6.92 5.45 -1.40
CA ASN A 60 -5.61 5.30 -2.01
C ASN A 60 -5.54 4.12 -3.00
N MET A 61 -6.68 3.55 -3.39
CA MET A 61 -6.79 2.47 -4.35
C MET A 61 -7.43 2.95 -5.66
N LEU A 62 -6.81 2.63 -6.78
CA LEU A 62 -7.29 2.89 -8.12
C LEU A 62 -7.71 1.57 -8.78
N LEU A 63 -8.95 1.55 -9.28
CA LEU A 63 -9.54 0.41 -9.98
C LEU A 63 -9.52 0.67 -11.48
N ILE A 64 -8.89 -0.23 -12.21
CA ILE A 64 -8.79 -0.17 -13.67
C ILE A 64 -9.60 -1.31 -14.28
N LYS A 65 -10.57 -0.96 -15.12
CA LYS A 65 -11.31 -1.93 -15.92
C LYS A 65 -10.50 -2.34 -17.13
N GLY A 66 -10.12 -3.60 -17.17
CA GLY A 66 -9.40 -4.22 -18.27
C GLY A 66 -10.19 -4.14 -19.57
N ALA A 67 -9.55 -3.65 -20.64
CA ALA A 67 -10.14 -3.68 -21.99
C ALA A 67 -9.97 -5.06 -22.65
N THR A 68 -8.95 -5.81 -22.22
CA THR A 68 -8.67 -7.15 -22.72
C THR A 68 -9.33 -8.18 -21.79
N PRO A 69 -10.12 -9.12 -22.32
CA PRO A 69 -10.69 -10.19 -21.51
C PRO A 69 -9.58 -11.11 -20.98
N GLY A 70 -9.75 -11.59 -19.75
CA GLY A 70 -8.82 -12.47 -19.04
C GLY A 70 -8.61 -13.84 -19.71
N GLU A 71 -9.43 -14.21 -20.69
CA GLU A 71 -9.18 -15.39 -21.52
C GLU A 71 -7.94 -15.23 -22.41
N TYR A 72 -7.61 -13.98 -22.76
CA TYR A 72 -6.45 -13.67 -23.61
C TYR A 72 -5.22 -13.31 -22.77
N GLN A 73 -5.42 -12.50 -21.72
CA GLN A 73 -4.31 -12.06 -20.89
C GLN A 73 -4.82 -11.58 -19.53
N VAL A 74 -4.29 -12.18 -18.45
CA VAL A 74 -4.47 -11.70 -17.08
C VAL A 74 -3.12 -11.20 -16.57
N LEU A 75 -3.12 -10.02 -15.95
CA LEU A 75 -1.98 -9.53 -15.22
C LEU A 75 -2.00 -10.12 -13.81
N GLU A 76 -0.82 -10.59 -13.38
CA GLU A 76 -0.59 -11.04 -12.02
C GLU A 76 -0.19 -9.84 -11.14
N SER A 77 -0.42 -9.99 -9.83
CA SER A 77 0.06 -9.08 -8.80
C SER A 77 1.57 -8.81 -8.99
N GLY A 78 1.97 -7.55 -8.88
CA GLY A 78 3.35 -7.10 -9.11
C GLY A 78 3.66 -6.70 -10.56
N SER A 79 2.70 -6.80 -11.48
CA SER A 79 2.85 -6.27 -12.84
C SER A 79 2.96 -4.75 -12.82
N VAL A 80 3.98 -4.19 -13.48
CA VAL A 80 4.24 -2.74 -13.53
C VAL A 80 3.32 -2.05 -14.51
N LEU A 81 2.73 -0.93 -14.08
CA LEU A 81 1.83 -0.11 -14.88
C LEU A 81 2.46 1.22 -15.23
N CYS A 82 2.23 1.65 -16.47
CA CYS A 82 2.75 2.91 -16.98
C CYS A 82 1.71 3.72 -17.75
N ASN A 83 1.94 5.02 -17.81
CA ASN A 83 1.17 5.93 -18.65
C ASN A 83 1.68 5.93 -20.11
N GLU A 84 1.00 6.69 -20.97
CA GLU A 84 1.42 6.86 -22.38
C GLU A 84 2.81 7.48 -22.54
N LYS A 85 3.29 8.21 -21.52
CA LYS A 85 4.64 8.79 -21.46
C LYS A 85 5.71 7.82 -20.95
N ARG A 86 5.37 6.54 -20.72
CA ARG A 86 6.25 5.49 -20.15
C ARG A 86 6.68 5.75 -18.71
N GLU A 87 5.97 6.62 -18.00
CA GLU A 87 6.20 6.85 -16.58
C GLU A 87 5.45 5.79 -15.78
N VAL A 88 6.18 5.07 -14.94
CA VAL A 88 5.63 4.07 -14.03
C VAL A 88 4.96 4.78 -12.87
N PHE A 89 3.68 4.48 -12.65
CA PHE A 89 2.93 5.06 -11.54
C PHE A 89 2.65 4.05 -10.43
N GLY A 90 2.68 2.74 -10.72
CA GLY A 90 2.41 1.73 -9.72
C GLY A 90 2.49 0.30 -10.25
N VAL A 91 2.08 -0.63 -9.40
CA VAL A 91 1.95 -2.06 -9.71
C VAL A 91 0.53 -2.53 -9.49
N VAL A 92 0.13 -3.56 -10.23
CA VAL A 92 -1.10 -4.29 -9.96
C VAL A 92 -1.01 -4.93 -8.57
N GLY A 93 -1.95 -4.60 -7.69
CA GLY A 93 -2.12 -5.22 -6.39
C GLY A 93 -2.87 -6.54 -6.55
N ASP A 94 -4.15 -6.45 -6.92
CA ASP A 94 -5.04 -7.61 -7.08
C ASP A 94 -5.82 -7.54 -8.39
N THR A 95 -6.18 -8.71 -8.89
CA THR A 95 -7.09 -8.87 -10.03
C THR A 95 -8.44 -9.38 -9.53
N LEU A 96 -9.49 -8.60 -9.76
CA LEU A 96 -10.85 -8.78 -9.28
C LEU A 96 -11.82 -8.84 -10.47
N GLY A 97 -13.09 -9.16 -10.22
CA GLY A 97 -14.13 -9.09 -11.25
C GLY A 97 -14.29 -10.35 -12.12
N ARG A 98 -15.01 -10.22 -13.23
CA ARG A 98 -15.31 -11.35 -14.13
C ARG A 98 -14.17 -11.52 -15.13
N VAL A 99 -13.95 -12.74 -15.60
CA VAL A 99 -12.93 -13.01 -16.62
C VAL A 99 -13.14 -12.17 -17.89
N GLN A 100 -14.39 -11.91 -18.29
CA GLN A 100 -14.72 -11.05 -19.44
C GLN A 100 -14.35 -9.57 -19.23
N GLU A 101 -14.33 -9.11 -17.98
CA GLU A 101 -14.10 -7.71 -17.59
C GLU A 101 -13.29 -7.68 -16.28
N PRO A 102 -11.99 -7.99 -16.33
CA PRO A 102 -11.16 -7.99 -15.13
C PRO A 102 -11.00 -6.56 -14.61
N LEU A 103 -10.97 -6.42 -13.29
CA LEU A 103 -10.73 -5.18 -12.56
C LEU A 103 -9.38 -5.31 -11.87
N TYR A 104 -8.43 -4.44 -12.20
CA TYR A 104 -7.12 -4.40 -11.57
C TYR A 104 -7.10 -3.33 -10.50
N SER A 105 -6.74 -3.69 -9.28
CA SER A 105 -6.49 -2.73 -8.21
C SER A 105 -5.04 -2.27 -8.23
N VAL A 106 -4.82 -0.99 -7.98
CA VAL A 106 -3.50 -0.37 -7.83
C VAL A 106 -3.55 0.42 -6.55
N LEU A 107 -2.65 0.12 -5.63
CA LEU A 107 -2.59 0.81 -4.35
C LEU A 107 -1.48 1.86 -4.40
N PHE A 108 -1.78 3.05 -3.88
CA PHE A 108 -0.88 4.18 -3.73
C PHE A 108 -0.66 4.50 -2.25
N ASN A 109 0.39 5.26 -1.90
CA ASN A 109 0.60 5.69 -0.52
C ASN A 109 -0.21 6.93 -0.14
N ASN A 110 -0.58 7.77 -1.12
CA ASN A 110 -1.31 9.01 -0.87
C ASN A 110 -2.28 9.31 -2.01
N ALA A 111 -3.41 9.93 -1.69
CA ALA A 111 -4.40 10.38 -2.67
C ALA A 111 -3.91 11.53 -3.59
N GLN A 112 -2.76 12.13 -3.28
CA GLN A 112 -2.15 13.23 -4.04
C GLN A 112 -1.05 12.77 -5.01
N GLU A 113 -0.72 11.48 -5.02
CA GLU A 113 0.36 10.88 -5.81
C GLU A 113 -0.01 10.46 -7.24
#